data_AF-A0A1F6AQN1-F1
#
_entry.id   AF-A0A1F6AQN1-F1
#
_cell.length_a   1.000
_cell.length_b   1.000
_cell.length_c   1.000
_cell.angle_alpha   90.00
_cell.angle_beta   90.00
_cell.angle_gamma   90.00
#
_symmetry.space_group_name_H-M   'P 1'
#
loop_
_entity.id
_entity.type
_entity.pdbx_description
1 polymer ?
#
loop_
_entity_poly.entity_id
_entity_poly.type
_entity_poly.pdbx_seq_one_letter_code
_entity_poly.pdbx_strand_id
1 'polypeptide(L)'
;MKIFSKILFLFLVLSIISLKSTKWSFVHAQTTQNQSSTPSSIIDKLKQIEILKEKIATKVAEIRDKDKAGVGGVILKKEQNSLTLQTNSGQQTVTFAEDTVFYDISTGTRSDISLKKIKENDIISVFGYYSDGKKSFSAKYIYLENPKKHIIGKIADIDKTKFIVTVKDKQGQIPVEFETITKTFTINRDKKNLSKSGFSKLKIGDNIHVIGAENVKDKTKITALKVLAYSAAEPISVTPITVKESTSSSSGL
;
A
#
# COMPACT_ATOMS: atom_id res chain seq x y z
N MET A 1 34.11 -1.68 -6.01
CA MET A 1 33.58 -1.64 -4.61
C MET A 1 34.59 -1.22 -3.54
N LYS A 2 35.90 -1.52 -3.65
CA LYS A 2 36.90 -1.21 -2.60
C LYS A 2 37.28 0.28 -2.46
N ILE A 3 37.01 1.10 -3.48
CA ILE A 3 37.34 2.55 -3.49
C ILE A 3 36.23 3.38 -2.84
N PHE A 4 34.96 2.99 -3.05
CA PHE A 4 33.80 3.64 -2.43
C PHE A 4 33.77 3.51 -0.90
N SER A 5 34.22 2.37 -0.37
CA SER A 5 34.32 2.14 1.08
C SER A 5 35.39 3.01 1.76
N LYS A 6 36.45 3.39 1.04
CA LYS A 6 37.52 4.25 1.59
C LYS A 6 37.12 5.73 1.59
N ILE A 7 36.35 6.17 0.60
CA ILE A 7 35.81 7.54 0.52
C ILE A 7 34.72 7.78 1.58
N LEU A 8 33.88 6.78 1.84
CA LEU A 8 32.87 6.87 2.91
C LEU A 8 33.51 6.91 4.31
N PHE A 9 34.63 6.21 4.52
CA PHE A 9 35.36 6.24 5.80
C PHE A 9 36.10 7.57 6.02
N LEU A 10 36.60 8.21 4.94
CA LEU A 10 37.25 9.52 5.03
C LEU A 10 36.26 10.63 5.43
N PHE A 11 35.03 10.58 4.93
CA PHE A 11 33.97 11.54 5.31
C PHE A 11 33.48 11.34 6.76
N LEU A 12 33.45 10.09 7.26
CA LEU A 12 33.05 9.80 8.64
C LEU A 12 34.06 10.35 9.67
N VAL A 13 35.35 10.30 9.36
CA VAL A 13 36.41 10.82 10.26
C VAL A 13 36.46 12.35 10.24
N LEU A 14 36.18 13.00 9.10
CA LEU A 14 36.16 14.46 9.01
C LEU A 14 34.97 15.10 9.75
N SER A 15 33.85 14.38 9.89
CA SER A 15 32.66 14.85 10.61
C SER A 15 32.82 14.90 12.14
N ILE A 16 33.80 14.17 12.71
CA ILE A 16 33.99 14.10 14.18
C ILE A 16 34.87 15.25 14.69
N ILE A 17 35.61 15.93 13.83
CA ILE A 17 36.56 16.99 14.22
C ILE A 17 35.87 18.38 14.34
N SER A 18 34.67 18.57 13.80
CA SER A 18 33.95 19.87 13.88
C SER A 18 33.13 20.10 15.16
N LEU A 19 33.18 19.24 16.18
CA LEU A 19 32.36 19.40 17.39
C LEU A 19 33.04 20.12 18.58
N LYS A 20 34.23 20.71 18.42
CA LYS A 20 34.92 21.38 19.54
C LYS A 20 35.43 22.79 19.22
N SER A 21 34.52 23.75 19.04
CA SER A 21 34.82 25.18 19.27
C SER A 21 33.60 26.09 19.11
N THR A 22 32.80 26.25 20.17
CA THR A 22 32.01 27.47 20.39
C THR A 22 31.87 27.68 21.89
N LYS A 23 32.85 28.38 22.49
CA LYS A 23 32.62 29.07 23.76
C LYS A 23 31.91 30.38 23.42
N TRP A 24 30.62 30.46 23.72
CA TRP A 24 29.94 31.75 23.78
C TRP A 24 30.25 32.40 25.11
N SER A 25 31.15 33.38 25.05
CA SER A 25 31.35 34.37 26.11
C SER A 25 30.10 35.22 26.24
N PHE A 26 29.46 35.17 27.40
CA PHE A 26 28.54 36.23 27.82
C PHE A 26 29.37 37.47 28.16
N VAL A 27 29.19 38.52 27.38
CA VAL A 27 29.60 39.89 27.67
C VAL A 27 28.37 40.77 27.46
N HIS A 28 28.36 41.90 28.18
CA HIS A 28 27.35 42.97 28.31
C HIS A 28 26.49 42.83 29.58
N ALA A 29 26.34 43.84 30.44
CA ALA A 29 26.94 45.17 30.52
C ALA A 29 26.66 45.72 31.93
N GLN A 30 27.45 46.71 32.36
CA GLN A 30 27.32 47.44 33.61
C GLN A 30 25.90 47.92 33.91
N THR A 31 25.47 47.72 35.15
CA THR A 31 24.38 48.46 35.75
C THR A 31 24.90 49.86 36.09
N THR A 32 24.44 50.88 35.36
CA THR A 32 24.57 52.28 35.77
C THR A 32 23.18 52.83 36.01
N GLN A 33 22.99 53.46 37.17
CA GLN A 33 21.77 54.12 37.60
C GLN A 33 21.39 55.31 36.70
N ASN A 34 20.07 55.56 36.68
CA ASN A 34 19.38 56.84 36.49
C ASN A 34 19.64 57.68 35.23
N GLN A 35 18.62 57.71 34.37
CA GLN A 35 18.06 58.99 33.93
C GLN A 35 16.59 58.87 33.54
N SER A 36 15.78 59.75 34.14
CA SER A 36 14.35 59.94 33.93
C SER A 36 14.04 60.42 32.52
N SER A 37 13.14 59.74 31.80
CA SER A 37 12.29 60.32 30.76
C SER A 37 11.10 59.40 30.41
N THR A 38 9.91 59.87 30.77
CA THR A 38 8.59 59.69 30.12
C THR A 38 8.02 58.27 29.88
N PRO A 39 6.82 57.89 30.40
CA PRO A 39 6.41 56.48 30.58
C PRO A 39 5.73 55.81 29.37
N SER A 40 5.60 56.47 28.21
CA SER A 40 4.68 56.01 27.16
C SER A 40 5.19 54.84 26.30
N SER A 41 6.50 54.63 26.17
CA SER A 41 7.07 53.67 25.20
C SER A 41 7.23 52.23 25.72
N ILE A 42 7.20 52.04 27.05
CA ILE A 42 7.36 50.72 27.70
C ILE A 42 6.05 49.94 27.68
N ILE A 43 4.92 50.64 27.87
CA ILE A 43 3.58 50.04 27.87
C ILE A 43 3.24 49.47 26.49
N ASP A 44 3.60 50.17 25.42
CA ASP A 44 3.35 49.71 24.04
C ASP A 44 4.20 48.49 23.67
N LYS A 45 5.45 48.41 24.16
CA LYS A 45 6.30 47.21 23.99
C LYS A 45 5.73 46.01 24.75
N LEU A 46 5.20 46.21 25.96
CA LEU A 46 4.56 45.14 26.74
C LEU A 46 3.30 44.61 26.04
N LYS A 47 2.45 45.49 25.50
CA LYS A 47 1.28 45.11 24.70
C LYS A 47 1.67 44.32 23.43
N GLN A 48 2.71 44.75 22.73
CA GLN A 48 3.21 44.01 21.55
C GLN A 48 3.71 42.60 21.91
N ILE A 49 4.38 42.45 23.05
CA ILE A 49 4.84 41.14 23.54
C ILE A 49 3.65 40.25 23.91
N GLU A 50 2.62 40.80 24.54
CA GLU A 50 1.40 40.08 24.91
C GLU A 50 0.64 39.60 23.68
N ILE A 51 0.47 40.46 22.67
CA ILE A 51 -0.11 40.09 21.37
C ILE A 51 0.72 39.00 20.69
N LEU A 52 2.06 39.07 20.76
CA LEU A 52 2.91 38.02 20.20
C LEU A 52 2.72 36.68 20.93
N LYS A 53 2.66 36.70 22.27
CA LYS A 53 2.42 35.50 23.09
C LYS A 53 1.07 34.87 22.76
N GLU A 54 0.02 35.68 22.65
CA GLU A 54 -1.32 35.22 22.31
C GLU A 54 -1.37 34.62 20.90
N LYS A 55 -0.74 35.28 19.91
CA LYS A 55 -0.62 34.74 18.55
C LYS A 55 0.16 33.43 18.50
N ILE A 56 1.26 33.32 19.24
CA ILE A 56 2.06 32.08 19.32
C ILE A 56 1.24 30.98 19.98
N ALA A 57 0.58 31.26 21.11
CA ALA A 57 -0.25 30.29 21.82
C ALA A 57 -1.38 29.76 20.92
N THR A 58 -2.05 30.66 20.19
CA THR A 58 -3.09 30.31 19.23
C THR A 58 -2.54 29.45 18.09
N LYS A 59 -1.38 29.83 17.52
CA LYS A 59 -0.73 29.03 16.46
C LYS A 59 -0.32 27.64 16.94
N VAL A 60 0.16 27.51 18.17
CA VAL A 60 0.53 26.22 18.76
C VAL A 60 -0.70 25.35 19.01
N ALA A 61 -1.82 25.93 19.44
CA ALA A 61 -3.09 25.21 19.56
C ALA A 61 -3.58 24.72 18.19
N GLU A 62 -3.62 25.57 17.17
CA GLU A 62 -4.03 25.19 15.80
C GLU A 62 -3.15 24.08 15.18
N ILE A 63 -1.85 24.04 15.51
CA ILE A 63 -0.94 23.00 15.04
C ILE A 63 -1.22 21.69 15.78
N ARG A 64 -1.55 21.74 17.06
CA ARG A 64 -1.95 20.55 17.84
C ARG A 64 -3.29 19.96 17.37
N ASP A 65 -4.19 20.80 16.84
CA ASP A 65 -5.53 20.36 16.41
C ASP A 65 -5.57 19.73 15.00
N LYS A 66 -4.43 19.59 14.32
CA LYS A 66 -4.32 19.00 12.98
C LYS A 66 -3.52 17.70 13.04
N ASP A 67 -4.21 16.62 13.34
CA ASP A 67 -3.59 15.31 13.36
C ASP A 67 -3.46 14.75 11.95
N LYS A 68 -2.30 14.17 11.66
CA LYS A 68 -2.11 13.40 10.42
C LYS A 68 -3.00 12.18 10.49
N ALA A 69 -3.86 12.04 9.50
CA ALA A 69 -4.84 10.97 9.44
C ALA A 69 -4.94 10.39 8.03
N GLY A 70 -5.48 9.18 7.96
CA GLY A 70 -5.82 8.51 6.71
C GLY A 70 -7.25 7.98 6.79
N VAL A 71 -8.00 8.11 5.70
CA VAL A 71 -9.35 7.56 5.57
C VAL A 71 -9.49 6.86 4.22
N GLY A 72 -10.04 5.65 4.25
CA GLY A 72 -10.31 4.87 3.04
C GLY A 72 -11.80 4.56 2.92
N GLY A 73 -12.31 4.52 1.69
CA GLY A 73 -13.72 4.26 1.45
C GLY A 73 -14.14 4.32 0.00
N VAL A 74 -15.43 4.08 -0.23
CA VAL A 74 -16.06 4.17 -1.55
C VAL A 74 -16.59 5.59 -1.75
N ILE A 75 -16.34 6.20 -2.90
CA ILE A 75 -16.87 7.53 -3.22
C ILE A 75 -18.38 7.44 -3.44
N LEU A 76 -19.16 8.07 -2.57
CA LEU A 76 -20.61 8.21 -2.73
C LEU A 76 -20.98 9.40 -3.61
N LYS A 77 -20.28 10.52 -3.43
CA LYS A 77 -20.56 11.79 -4.11
C LYS A 77 -19.28 12.52 -4.42
N LYS A 78 -19.18 13.07 -5.63
CA LYS A 78 -18.06 13.91 -6.08
C LYS A 78 -18.53 15.34 -6.31
N GLU A 79 -17.94 16.30 -5.61
CA GLU A 79 -18.13 17.73 -5.80
C GLU A 79 -16.83 18.38 -6.31
N GLN A 80 -16.87 19.70 -6.54
CA GLN A 80 -15.73 20.42 -7.12
C GLN A 80 -14.46 20.31 -6.26
N ASN A 81 -14.59 20.50 -4.94
CA ASN A 81 -13.48 20.48 -3.97
C ASN A 81 -13.74 19.53 -2.79
N SER A 82 -14.71 18.63 -2.90
CA SER A 82 -15.06 17.68 -1.85
C SER A 82 -15.42 16.29 -2.40
N LEU A 83 -15.08 15.25 -1.64
CA LEU A 83 -15.52 13.87 -1.87
C LEU A 83 -16.23 13.39 -0.61
N THR A 84 -17.42 12.79 -0.75
CA THR A 84 -18.08 12.10 0.35
C THR A 84 -17.80 10.61 0.23
N LEU A 85 -17.18 10.03 1.27
CA LEU A 85 -16.76 8.64 1.31
C LEU A 85 -17.65 7.83 2.23
N GLN A 86 -18.07 6.66 1.79
CA GLN A 86 -18.57 5.62 2.66
C GLN A 86 -17.39 4.88 3.26
N THR A 87 -17.19 5.03 4.57
CA THR A 87 -16.18 4.31 5.34
C THR A 87 -16.85 3.24 6.20
N ASN A 88 -16.03 2.39 6.83
CA ASN A 88 -16.52 1.41 7.82
C ASN A 88 -17.14 2.09 9.06
N SER A 89 -16.73 3.33 9.36
CA SER A 89 -17.20 4.10 10.51
C SER A 89 -18.39 5.03 10.17
N GLY A 90 -18.88 4.99 8.93
CA GLY A 90 -19.94 5.86 8.43
C GLY A 90 -19.48 6.77 7.29
N GLN A 91 -20.29 7.78 6.98
CA GLN A 91 -19.97 8.74 5.93
C GLN A 91 -18.97 9.79 6.42
N GLN A 92 -17.92 10.02 5.63
CA GLN A 92 -16.91 11.03 5.89
C GLN A 92 -16.75 11.94 4.68
N THR A 93 -16.91 13.25 4.88
CA THR A 93 -16.58 14.24 3.85
C THR A 93 -15.10 14.61 3.93
N VAL A 94 -14.46 14.60 2.77
CA VAL A 94 -13.05 14.93 2.55
C VAL A 94 -13.01 16.15 1.64
N THR A 95 -12.39 17.23 2.10
CA THR A 95 -12.12 18.42 1.27
C THR A 95 -10.70 18.37 0.72
N PHE A 96 -10.50 18.82 -0.50
CA PHE A 96 -9.19 18.89 -1.14
C PHE A 96 -8.97 20.24 -1.81
N ALA A 97 -7.71 20.64 -1.94
CA ALA A 97 -7.28 21.90 -2.55
C ALA A 97 -6.43 21.66 -3.80
N GLU A 98 -6.05 22.73 -4.51
CA GLU A 98 -5.28 22.63 -5.76
C GLU A 98 -3.91 21.96 -5.60
N ASP A 99 -3.35 22.00 -4.39
CA ASP A 99 -2.07 21.37 -4.03
C ASP A 99 -2.20 19.90 -3.62
N THR A 100 -3.40 19.32 -3.75
CA THR A 100 -3.68 17.90 -3.51
C THR A 100 -3.22 17.06 -4.68
N VAL A 101 -2.45 16.01 -4.40
CA VAL A 101 -1.92 15.14 -5.45
C VAL A 101 -2.73 13.84 -5.53
N PHE A 102 -3.10 13.46 -6.75
CA PHE A 102 -3.88 12.26 -7.03
C PHE A 102 -3.00 11.20 -7.70
N TYR A 103 -3.05 9.99 -7.17
CA TYR A 103 -2.32 8.84 -7.68
C TYR A 103 -3.27 7.71 -8.02
N ASP A 104 -2.93 6.95 -9.05
CA ASP A 104 -3.55 5.67 -9.36
C ASP A 104 -2.59 4.55 -8.94
N ILE A 105 -3.09 3.64 -8.10
CA ILE A 105 -2.39 2.43 -7.68
C ILE A 105 -3.18 1.16 -8.03
N SER A 106 -4.24 1.29 -8.84
CA SER A 106 -5.10 0.19 -9.29
C SER A 106 -4.34 -0.92 -10.01
N THR A 107 -3.28 -0.56 -10.74
CA THR A 107 -2.44 -1.48 -11.52
C THR A 107 -1.23 -2.02 -10.74
N GLY A 108 -1.09 -1.64 -9.47
CA GLY A 108 0.03 -2.02 -8.62
C GLY A 108 1.31 -1.18 -8.79
N THR A 109 1.36 -0.30 -9.79
CA THR A 109 2.38 0.75 -9.92
C THR A 109 1.73 2.11 -9.67
N ARG A 110 2.42 3.01 -8.98
CA ARG A 110 1.95 4.38 -8.74
C ARG A 110 2.11 5.20 -10.03
N SER A 111 1.02 5.78 -10.51
CA SER A 111 1.00 6.77 -11.59
C SER A 111 0.24 8.02 -11.18
N ASP A 112 0.63 9.16 -11.72
CA ASP A 112 -0.02 10.44 -11.45
C ASP A 112 -1.31 10.53 -12.27
N ILE A 113 -2.41 10.89 -11.62
CA ILE A 113 -3.71 11.09 -12.28
C ILE A 113 -4.30 12.45 -11.97
N SER A 114 -5.35 12.82 -12.69
CA SER A 114 -6.14 14.01 -12.40
C SER A 114 -7.46 13.64 -11.72
N LEU A 115 -8.07 14.61 -11.03
CA LEU A 115 -9.41 14.47 -10.45
C LEU A 115 -10.46 13.99 -11.46
N LYS A 116 -10.27 14.25 -12.76
CA LYS A 116 -11.19 13.80 -13.83
C LYS A 116 -11.26 12.27 -13.95
N LYS A 117 -10.20 11.54 -13.56
CA LYS A 117 -10.15 10.08 -13.61
C LYS A 117 -10.92 9.41 -12.47
N ILE A 118 -11.09 10.12 -11.36
CA ILE A 118 -11.83 9.65 -10.18
C ILE A 118 -13.33 9.78 -10.44
N LYS A 119 -14.08 8.72 -10.17
CA LYS A 119 -15.52 8.63 -10.37
C LYS A 119 -16.23 8.24 -9.08
N GLU A 120 -17.53 8.45 -9.07
CA GLU A 120 -18.37 7.86 -8.03
C GLU A 120 -18.29 6.34 -8.09
N ASN A 121 -18.44 5.70 -6.93
CA ASN A 121 -18.26 4.27 -6.70
C ASN A 121 -16.80 3.75 -6.83
N ASP A 122 -15.83 4.62 -7.10
CA ASP A 122 -14.42 4.24 -6.99
C ASP A 122 -14.01 4.08 -5.52
N ILE A 123 -13.07 3.19 -5.26
CA ILE A 123 -12.46 3.00 -3.94
C ILE A 123 -11.21 3.85 -3.87
N ILE A 124 -11.09 4.65 -2.81
CA ILE A 124 -9.92 5.50 -2.61
C ILE A 124 -9.37 5.40 -1.20
N SER A 125 -8.09 5.69 -1.08
CA SER A 125 -7.41 6.00 0.18
C SER A 125 -6.94 7.44 0.17
N VAL A 126 -7.31 8.20 1.20
CA VAL A 126 -7.02 9.61 1.35
C VAL A 126 -6.10 9.79 2.56
N PHE A 127 -5.00 10.52 2.39
CA PHE A 127 -4.11 10.93 3.46
C PHE A 127 -4.06 12.44 3.58
N GLY A 128 -4.06 12.93 4.81
CA GLY A 128 -4.10 14.37 5.06
C GLY A 128 -4.16 14.71 6.54
N TYR A 129 -4.90 15.76 6.85
CA TYR A 129 -5.06 16.27 8.21
C TYR A 129 -6.52 16.21 8.62
N TYR A 130 -6.78 15.59 9.77
CA TYR A 130 -8.09 15.60 10.41
C TYR A 130 -8.10 16.65 11.51
N SER A 131 -9.17 17.43 11.57
CA SER A 131 -9.40 18.40 12.64
C SER A 131 -10.63 18.02 13.42
N ASP A 132 -10.44 17.56 14.66
CA ASP A 132 -11.54 17.05 15.49
C ASP A 132 -12.57 18.15 15.79
N GLY A 133 -12.10 19.38 16.06
CA GLY A 133 -12.97 20.53 16.34
C GLY A 133 -13.92 20.91 15.20
N LYS A 134 -13.54 20.64 13.93
CA LYS A 134 -14.38 20.91 12.75
C LYS A 134 -14.96 19.65 12.11
N LYS A 135 -14.64 18.47 12.66
CA LYS A 135 -14.91 17.14 12.07
C LYS A 135 -14.63 17.08 10.57
N SER A 136 -13.59 17.78 10.15
CA SER A 136 -13.26 17.96 8.73
C SER A 136 -11.94 17.29 8.40
N PHE A 137 -11.89 16.65 7.23
CA PHE A 137 -10.71 16.00 6.71
C PHE A 137 -10.19 16.77 5.51
N SER A 138 -8.97 17.32 5.62
CA SER A 138 -8.28 18.00 4.53
C SER A 138 -7.30 17.03 3.87
N ALA A 139 -7.59 16.62 2.63
CA ALA A 139 -6.72 15.75 1.86
C ALA A 139 -5.44 16.45 1.41
N LYS A 140 -4.35 15.68 1.38
CA LYS A 140 -3.08 16.06 0.72
C LYS A 140 -2.71 15.08 -0.40
N TYR A 141 -3.03 13.80 -0.19
CA TYR A 141 -2.82 12.74 -1.17
C TYR A 141 -4.08 11.89 -1.28
N ILE A 142 -4.48 11.59 -2.51
CA ILE A 142 -5.62 10.72 -2.82
C ILE A 142 -5.14 9.60 -3.75
N TYR A 143 -5.34 8.36 -3.33
CA TYR A 143 -4.96 7.16 -4.06
C TYR A 143 -6.21 6.46 -4.57
N LEU A 144 -6.33 6.31 -5.88
CA LEU A 144 -7.33 5.46 -6.51
C LEU A 144 -6.89 3.99 -6.39
N GLU A 145 -7.74 3.18 -5.79
CA GLU A 145 -7.50 1.76 -5.54
C GLU A 145 -8.37 0.88 -6.44
N ASN A 146 -7.91 -0.36 -6.65
CA ASN A 146 -8.72 -1.40 -7.25
C ASN A 146 -8.94 -2.51 -6.22
N PRO A 147 -10.20 -2.82 -5.83
CA PRO A 147 -10.47 -3.85 -4.86
C PRO A 147 -9.91 -5.18 -5.34
N LYS A 148 -9.02 -5.76 -4.54
CA LYS A 148 -8.47 -7.07 -4.81
C LYS A 148 -9.43 -8.13 -4.30
N LYS A 149 -9.78 -9.07 -5.18
CA LYS A 149 -10.50 -10.28 -4.82
C LYS A 149 -9.51 -11.37 -4.42
N HIS A 150 -9.88 -12.08 -3.36
CA HIS A 150 -9.18 -13.27 -2.90
C HIS A 150 -10.03 -14.49 -3.24
N ILE A 151 -9.50 -15.37 -4.09
CA ILE A 151 -10.17 -16.60 -4.50
C ILE A 151 -9.35 -17.76 -3.99
N ILE A 152 -9.97 -18.64 -3.20
CA ILE A 152 -9.33 -19.84 -2.67
C ILE A 152 -10.16 -21.02 -3.17
N GLY A 153 -9.54 -21.89 -3.95
CA GLY A 153 -10.26 -23.00 -4.56
C GLY A 153 -9.33 -24.00 -5.23
N LYS A 154 -9.93 -24.88 -6.03
CA LYS A 154 -9.24 -25.91 -6.78
C LYS A 154 -9.31 -25.62 -8.27
N ILE A 155 -8.23 -25.86 -9.00
CA ILE A 155 -8.22 -25.77 -10.46
C ILE A 155 -9.14 -26.85 -11.03
N ALA A 156 -10.20 -26.43 -11.70
CA ALA A 156 -11.13 -27.32 -12.40
C ALA A 156 -10.78 -27.48 -13.89
N ASP A 157 -10.26 -26.43 -14.52
CA ASP A 157 -9.88 -26.42 -15.93
C ASP A 157 -8.75 -25.41 -16.23
N ILE A 158 -8.01 -25.65 -17.31
CA ILE A 158 -6.91 -24.79 -17.78
C ILE A 158 -6.96 -24.61 -19.30
N ASP A 159 -7.29 -23.41 -19.76
CA ASP A 159 -7.15 -22.99 -21.16
C ASP A 159 -5.75 -22.37 -21.36
N LYS A 160 -4.85 -23.14 -21.98
CA LYS A 160 -3.47 -22.71 -22.24
C LYS A 160 -3.34 -21.70 -23.37
N THR A 161 -4.33 -21.61 -24.26
CA THR A 161 -4.32 -20.69 -25.40
C THR A 161 -4.72 -19.28 -24.94
N LYS A 162 -5.71 -19.20 -24.05
CA LYS A 162 -6.20 -17.93 -23.48
C LYS A 162 -5.53 -17.56 -22.16
N PHE A 163 -4.67 -18.43 -21.62
CA PHE A 163 -4.05 -18.26 -20.30
C PHE A 163 -5.10 -18.08 -19.18
N ILE A 164 -6.18 -18.86 -19.23
CA ILE A 164 -7.27 -18.83 -18.26
C ILE A 164 -7.28 -20.12 -17.44
N VAL A 165 -7.40 -19.98 -16.13
CA VAL A 165 -7.68 -21.07 -15.20
C VAL A 165 -9.09 -20.92 -14.66
N THR A 166 -9.88 -21.99 -14.71
CA THR A 166 -11.17 -22.02 -14.02
C THR A 166 -10.98 -22.55 -12.61
N VAL A 167 -11.24 -21.71 -11.63
CA VAL A 167 -11.12 -22.04 -10.20
C VAL A 167 -12.49 -22.38 -9.64
N LYS A 168 -12.63 -23.58 -9.09
CA LYS A 168 -13.82 -24.00 -8.36
C LYS A 168 -13.64 -23.67 -6.88
N ASP A 169 -14.48 -22.78 -6.36
CA ASP A 169 -14.59 -22.48 -4.94
C ASP A 169 -15.94 -22.97 -4.38
N LYS A 170 -16.37 -22.49 -3.21
CA LYS A 170 -17.65 -22.87 -2.62
C LYS A 170 -18.84 -22.18 -3.31
N GLN A 171 -18.60 -21.06 -3.98
CA GLN A 171 -19.59 -20.17 -4.57
C GLN A 171 -19.83 -20.51 -6.04
N GLY A 172 -18.90 -21.18 -6.70
CA GLY A 172 -19.07 -21.67 -8.07
C GLY A 172 -17.74 -21.86 -8.80
N GLN A 173 -17.77 -21.60 -10.10
CA GLN A 173 -16.60 -21.62 -10.97
C GLN A 173 -16.27 -20.19 -11.39
N ILE A 174 -15.03 -19.77 -11.13
CA ILE A 174 -14.56 -18.41 -11.41
C ILE A 174 -13.41 -18.49 -12.43
N PRO A 175 -13.55 -17.89 -13.61
CA PRO A 175 -12.48 -17.81 -14.58
C PRO A 175 -11.44 -16.76 -14.15
N VAL A 176 -10.19 -17.19 -14.08
CA VAL A 176 -9.03 -16.39 -13.68
C VAL A 176 -8.07 -16.29 -14.85
N GLU A 177 -7.85 -15.07 -15.34
CA GLU A 177 -6.96 -14.77 -16.46
C GLU A 177 -5.56 -14.41 -15.95
N PHE A 178 -4.53 -14.93 -16.61
CA PHE A 178 -3.14 -14.67 -16.30
C PHE A 178 -2.54 -13.73 -17.34
N GLU A 179 -1.86 -12.70 -16.87
CA GLU A 179 -1.14 -11.75 -17.69
C GLU A 179 0.38 -11.91 -17.49
N THR A 180 1.16 -11.28 -18.36
CA THR A 180 2.64 -11.27 -18.28
C THR A 180 3.16 -10.79 -16.93
N ILE A 181 2.41 -9.92 -16.25
CA ILE A 181 2.77 -9.34 -14.95
C ILE A 181 2.36 -10.22 -13.76
N THR A 182 1.58 -11.29 -13.98
CA THR A 182 1.06 -12.14 -12.91
C THR A 182 2.19 -12.87 -12.18
N LYS A 183 2.29 -12.66 -10.86
CA LYS A 183 3.31 -13.32 -10.02
C LYS A 183 2.79 -14.67 -9.53
N THR A 184 3.28 -15.76 -10.11
CA THR A 184 2.90 -17.11 -9.71
C THR A 184 3.99 -17.75 -8.84
N PHE A 185 3.57 -18.44 -7.79
CA PHE A 185 4.44 -19.20 -6.91
C PHE A 185 3.84 -20.57 -6.62
N THR A 186 4.70 -21.56 -6.41
CA THR A 186 4.31 -22.90 -5.97
C THR A 186 4.93 -23.19 -4.61
N ILE A 187 4.10 -23.71 -3.71
CA ILE A 187 4.51 -24.14 -2.38
C ILE A 187 4.85 -25.63 -2.45
N ASN A 188 6.11 -25.95 -2.20
CA ASN A 188 6.55 -27.34 -2.03
C ASN A 188 6.29 -27.74 -0.57
N ARG A 189 5.35 -28.67 -0.36
CA ARG A 189 4.93 -29.11 0.99
C ARG A 189 6.08 -29.80 1.74
N ASP A 190 6.89 -30.58 1.05
CA ASP A 190 7.97 -31.38 1.66
C ASP A 190 9.12 -30.48 2.15
N LYS A 191 9.48 -29.49 1.33
CA LYS A 191 10.60 -28.58 1.61
C LYS A 191 10.17 -27.29 2.33
N LYS A 192 8.88 -27.11 2.62
CA LYS A 192 8.27 -25.88 3.17
C LYS A 192 8.79 -24.59 2.51
N ASN A 193 9.03 -24.64 1.20
CA ASN A 193 9.64 -23.56 0.44
C ASN A 193 8.68 -23.00 -0.61
N LEU A 194 8.70 -21.68 -0.77
CA LEU A 194 7.98 -20.94 -1.80
C LEU A 194 8.91 -20.69 -2.99
N SER A 195 8.61 -21.33 -4.11
CA SER A 195 9.36 -21.14 -5.35
C SER A 195 8.55 -20.31 -6.35
N LYS A 196 9.21 -19.41 -7.09
CA LYS A 196 8.58 -18.73 -8.23
C LYS A 196 8.25 -19.78 -9.30
N SER A 197 7.04 -19.76 -9.82
CA SER A 197 6.58 -20.67 -10.87
C SER A 197 5.90 -19.89 -12.00
N GLY A 198 5.58 -20.58 -13.08
CA GLY A 198 4.81 -20.03 -14.20
C GLY A 198 3.45 -20.71 -14.33
N PHE A 199 2.57 -20.12 -15.14
CA PHE A 199 1.27 -20.69 -15.51
C PHE A 199 1.38 -22.14 -16.00
N SER A 200 2.43 -22.46 -16.76
CA SER A 200 2.68 -23.80 -17.32
C SER A 200 2.89 -24.90 -16.28
N LYS A 201 3.14 -24.55 -15.01
CA LYS A 201 3.34 -25.51 -13.92
C LYS A 201 2.06 -25.83 -13.15
N LEU A 202 0.98 -25.10 -13.41
CA LEU A 202 -0.32 -25.37 -12.80
C LEU A 202 -0.95 -26.62 -13.42
N LYS A 203 -1.56 -27.46 -12.58
CA LYS A 203 -2.26 -28.68 -12.99
C LYS A 203 -3.71 -28.65 -12.52
N ILE A 204 -4.58 -29.31 -13.29
CA ILE A 204 -5.96 -29.57 -12.85
C ILE A 204 -5.91 -30.35 -11.54
N GLY A 205 -6.72 -29.93 -10.57
CA GLY A 205 -6.75 -30.51 -9.23
C GLY A 205 -5.89 -29.80 -8.18
N ASP A 206 -4.98 -28.92 -8.58
CA ASP A 206 -4.19 -28.12 -7.64
C ASP A 206 -5.07 -27.18 -6.83
N ASN A 207 -4.77 -27.01 -5.54
CA ASN A 207 -5.40 -25.97 -4.74
C ASN A 207 -4.64 -24.67 -4.98
N ILE A 208 -5.34 -23.57 -5.20
CA ILE A 208 -4.71 -22.28 -5.42
C ILE A 208 -5.37 -21.18 -4.60
N HIS A 209 -4.56 -20.19 -4.25
CA HIS A 209 -5.01 -18.90 -3.73
C HIS A 209 -4.62 -17.82 -4.74
N VAL A 210 -5.64 -17.21 -5.34
CA VAL A 210 -5.51 -16.12 -6.30
C VAL A 210 -5.82 -14.81 -5.59
N ILE A 211 -4.94 -13.84 -5.78
CA ILE A 211 -5.19 -12.42 -5.50
C ILE A 211 -5.27 -11.75 -6.87
N GLY A 212 -6.42 -11.21 -7.21
CA GLY A 212 -6.68 -10.59 -8.51
C GLY A 212 -7.63 -9.42 -8.41
N ALA A 213 -7.93 -8.79 -9.53
CA ALA A 213 -8.95 -7.76 -9.64
C ALA A 213 -9.91 -8.11 -10.78
N GLU A 214 -11.10 -7.49 -10.80
CA GLU A 214 -12.00 -7.66 -11.95
C GLU A 214 -11.32 -7.19 -13.25
N ASN A 215 -11.51 -7.94 -14.32
CA ASN A 215 -10.99 -7.55 -15.62
C ASN A 215 -11.78 -6.31 -16.11
N VAL A 216 -11.05 -5.30 -16.59
CA VAL A 216 -11.59 -4.01 -17.04
C VAL A 216 -12.55 -4.17 -18.23
N LYS A 217 -12.30 -5.15 -19.11
CA LYS A 217 -13.10 -5.45 -20.30
C LYS A 217 -14.23 -6.44 -20.01
N ASP A 218 -14.02 -7.38 -19.09
CA ASP A 218 -14.96 -8.46 -18.79
C ASP A 218 -15.07 -8.69 -17.27
N LYS A 219 -16.09 -8.10 -16.65
CA LYS A 219 -16.31 -8.19 -15.20
C LYS A 219 -16.58 -9.61 -14.67
N THR A 220 -16.85 -10.58 -15.55
CA THR A 220 -17.03 -11.98 -15.16
C THR A 220 -15.70 -12.70 -14.89
N LYS A 221 -14.59 -12.12 -15.35
CA LYS A 221 -13.23 -12.66 -15.19
C LYS A 221 -12.44 -11.88 -14.17
N ILE A 222 -11.52 -12.59 -13.54
CA ILE A 222 -10.57 -12.01 -12.59
C ILE A 222 -9.18 -12.04 -13.21
N THR A 223 -8.57 -10.87 -13.39
CA THR A 223 -7.17 -10.74 -13.78
C THR A 223 -6.29 -11.02 -12.56
N ALA A 224 -5.45 -12.05 -12.64
CA ALA A 224 -4.59 -12.47 -11.54
C ALA A 224 -3.39 -11.53 -11.36
N LEU A 225 -3.21 -11.01 -10.14
CA LEU A 225 -2.02 -10.24 -9.76
C LEU A 225 -0.97 -11.14 -9.12
N LYS A 226 -1.41 -12.03 -8.23
CA LYS A 226 -0.57 -13.01 -7.54
C LYS A 226 -1.31 -14.33 -7.39
N VAL A 227 -0.61 -15.43 -7.65
CA VAL A 227 -1.15 -16.78 -7.51
C VAL A 227 -0.20 -17.60 -6.66
N LEU A 228 -0.77 -18.27 -5.65
CA LEU A 228 -0.09 -19.23 -4.80
C LEU A 228 -0.70 -20.60 -5.06
N ALA A 229 0.07 -21.50 -5.67
CA ALA A 229 -0.36 -22.85 -5.96
C ALA A 229 0.19 -23.85 -4.93
N TYR A 230 -0.69 -24.73 -4.48
CA TYR A 230 -0.40 -25.88 -3.66
C TYR A 230 -0.59 -27.10 -4.54
N SER A 231 0.51 -27.70 -4.99
CA SER A 231 0.46 -28.93 -5.78
C SER A 231 -0.36 -29.96 -5.02
N ALA A 232 -1.38 -30.52 -5.67
CA ALA A 232 -1.94 -31.76 -5.18
C ALA A 232 -0.81 -32.82 -5.21
N ALA A 233 -0.77 -33.70 -4.20
CA ALA A 233 0.09 -34.87 -4.28
C ALA A 233 -0.31 -35.64 -5.54
N GLU A 234 0.66 -36.11 -6.32
CA GLU A 234 0.35 -36.88 -7.53
C GLU A 234 -0.52 -38.08 -7.14
N PRO A 235 -1.61 -38.37 -7.88
CA PRO A 235 -2.34 -39.60 -7.67
C PRO A 235 -1.35 -40.75 -7.85
N ILE A 236 -1.29 -41.64 -6.86
CA ILE A 236 -0.48 -42.85 -6.91
C ILE A 236 -0.85 -43.57 -8.20
N SER A 237 0.07 -43.61 -9.17
CA SER A 237 -0.11 -44.36 -10.41
C SER A 237 -0.12 -45.84 -10.02
N VAL A 238 -1.32 -46.40 -9.83
CA VAL A 238 -1.50 -47.85 -9.78
C VAL A 238 -1.22 -48.39 -11.17
N THR A 239 0.03 -48.77 -11.40
CA THR A 239 0.41 -49.53 -12.59
C THR A 239 -0.41 -50.82 -12.61
N PRO A 240 -1.09 -51.17 -13.71
CA PRO A 240 -1.77 -52.45 -13.80
C PRO A 240 -0.75 -53.57 -13.60
N ILE A 241 -1.00 -54.46 -12.64
CA ILE A 241 -0.23 -55.70 -12.51
C ILE A 241 -0.58 -56.54 -13.72
N THR A 242 0.32 -56.59 -14.70
CA THR A 242 0.25 -57.57 -15.80
C THR A 242 0.45 -58.95 -15.21
N VAL A 243 -0.64 -59.67 -14.98
CA VAL A 243 -0.61 -61.10 -14.67
C VAL A 243 -0.12 -61.83 -15.92
N LYS A 244 1.13 -62.31 -15.91
CA LYS A 244 1.61 -63.26 -16.91
C LYS A 244 0.89 -64.58 -16.68
N GLU A 245 -0.01 -64.92 -17.58
CA GLU A 245 -0.58 -66.25 -17.71
C GLU A 245 0.53 -67.21 -18.21
N SER A 246 0.96 -68.13 -17.34
CA SER A 246 1.91 -69.18 -17.71
C SER A 246 1.14 -70.36 -18.29
N THR A 247 1.15 -70.52 -19.61
CA THR A 247 0.75 -71.75 -20.28
C THR A 247 1.80 -72.84 -20.03
N SER A 248 1.48 -73.83 -19.21
CA SER A 248 2.24 -75.08 -19.11
C SER A 248 1.79 -76.04 -20.22
N SER A 249 2.67 -76.30 -21.18
CA SER A 249 2.53 -77.39 -22.14
C SER A 249 2.74 -78.73 -21.43
N SER A 250 1.69 -79.54 -21.35
CA SER A 250 1.76 -80.95 -20.97
C SER A 250 1.92 -81.76 -22.26
N SER A 251 3.09 -82.36 -22.42
CA SER A 251 3.36 -83.43 -23.39
C SER A 251 3.21 -84.77 -22.68
N GLY A 252 2.33 -85.64 -23.18
CA GLY A 252 2.26 -87.02 -22.73
C GLY A 252 1.08 -87.78 -23.31
N LEU A 253 1.30 -88.43 -24.47
CA LEU A 253 1.17 -89.87 -24.74
C LEU A 253 1.23 -90.14 -26.25
#